data_AF-A0A1F3SFE1-F1
#
_entry.id   AF-A0A1F3SFE1-F1
#
_cell.length_a   1.000
_cell.length_b   1.000
_cell.length_c   1.000
_cell.angle_alpha   90.00
_cell.angle_beta   90.00
_cell.angle_gamma   90.00
#
_symmetry.space_group_name_H-M   'P 1'
#
loop_
_entity.id
_entity.type
_entity.pdbx_description
1 polymer ?
#
loop_
_entity_poly.entity_id
_entity_poly.type
_entity_poly.pdbx_seq_one_letter_code
_entity_poly.pdbx_strand_id
1 'polypeptide(L)'
;MKKMLLLALVLVVSVSQAMALTPRKQAIAEYTFGVNDLISEDASVGEYVLKKYTATLFTDQTLKIVEVTTRGDNQWNMGNDNQEQVIRIPRIKKAAYDLLFQDVTTLADAEIQQTHNNIVCMMMPLWPQSQDHLKVARNYDYNTKTFKGELLLVDGPHGCWLSNKTFPKEEYAHQTAHTLKRSIKLLAL
;
A
#
# COMPACT_ATOMS: atom_id res chain seq x y z
N MET A 1 -18.84 70.42 -18.70
CA MET A 1 -19.18 69.14 -18.02
C MET A 1 -18.67 67.98 -18.87
N LYS A 2 -18.07 66.95 -18.23
CA LYS A 2 -17.52 65.68 -18.77
C LYS A 2 -16.21 65.83 -19.57
N LYS A 3 -15.03 65.62 -18.98
CA LYS A 3 -14.37 64.33 -18.62
C LYS A 3 -14.41 63.30 -19.75
N MET A 4 -13.28 63.12 -20.45
CA MET A 4 -12.89 61.81 -20.97
C MET A 4 -11.39 61.61 -20.73
N LEU A 5 -11.13 60.51 -20.03
CA LEU A 5 -9.93 60.19 -19.28
C LEU A 5 -8.97 59.38 -20.15
N LEU A 6 -7.69 59.49 -19.82
CA LEU A 6 -6.53 58.88 -20.47
C LEU A 6 -6.64 57.37 -20.70
N LEU A 7 -6.13 56.96 -21.86
CA LEU A 7 -5.56 55.65 -22.16
C LEU A 7 -4.48 55.29 -21.11
N ALA A 8 -4.75 54.29 -20.28
CA ALA A 8 -3.73 53.61 -19.48
C ALA A 8 -3.42 52.26 -20.15
N LEU A 9 -2.29 52.24 -20.83
CA LEU A 9 -1.61 51.07 -21.39
C LEU A 9 -1.15 50.18 -20.22
N VAL A 10 -1.93 49.18 -19.83
CA VAL A 10 -1.50 48.16 -18.88
C VAL A 10 -0.88 47.02 -19.68
N LEU A 11 0.46 47.00 -19.71
CA LEU A 11 1.24 45.81 -20.04
C LEU A 11 0.82 44.68 -19.11
N VAL A 12 0.06 43.72 -19.63
CA VAL A 12 -0.13 42.42 -18.99
C VAL A 12 1.16 41.64 -19.24
N VAL A 13 2.13 41.81 -18.33
CA VAL A 13 3.27 40.90 -18.23
C VAL A 13 2.68 39.55 -17.84
N SER A 14 2.66 38.63 -18.80
CA SER A 14 2.37 37.22 -18.61
C SER A 14 3.42 36.62 -17.67
N VAL A 15 3.10 36.58 -16.38
CA VAL A 15 3.86 35.82 -15.39
C VAL A 15 3.51 34.34 -15.59
N SER A 16 4.22 33.68 -16.49
CA SER A 16 4.32 32.22 -16.54
C SER A 16 5.11 31.75 -15.33
N GLN A 17 4.46 31.65 -14.17
CA GLN A 17 4.99 30.85 -13.08
C GLN A 17 4.82 29.38 -13.48
N ALA A 18 5.87 28.84 -14.10
CA ALA A 18 6.16 27.42 -14.02
C ALA A 18 6.39 27.09 -12.54
N MET A 19 5.30 26.79 -11.82
CA MET A 19 5.36 26.15 -10.53
C MET A 19 6.00 24.78 -10.76
N ALA A 20 7.29 24.68 -10.44
CA ALA A 20 7.97 23.43 -10.27
C ALA A 20 7.23 22.65 -9.16
N LEU A 21 6.36 21.72 -9.58
CA LEU A 21 5.70 20.75 -8.73
C LEU A 21 6.77 19.86 -8.13
N THR A 22 7.31 20.24 -6.97
CA THR A 22 7.88 19.24 -6.07
C THR A 22 6.76 18.24 -5.78
N PRO A 23 6.88 16.96 -6.19
CA PRO A 23 5.85 15.99 -5.93
C PRO A 23 5.66 15.90 -4.42
N ARG A 24 4.46 16.23 -3.94
CA ARG A 24 4.08 16.08 -2.55
C ARG A 24 4.32 14.62 -2.16
N LYS A 25 4.97 14.40 -1.00
CA LYS A 25 5.12 13.05 -0.43
C LYS A 25 3.72 12.45 -0.25
N GLN A 26 3.42 11.43 -1.04
CA GLN A 26 2.13 10.75 -1.08
C GLN A 26 2.38 9.26 -1.04
N ALA A 27 1.58 8.53 -0.25
CA ALA A 27 1.61 7.08 -0.23
C ALA A 27 0.95 6.54 -1.51
N ILE A 28 1.64 5.66 -2.22
CA ILE A 28 1.20 5.11 -3.51
C ILE A 28 0.85 3.63 -3.44
N ALA A 29 1.44 2.92 -2.48
CA ALA A 29 1.08 1.54 -2.16
C ALA A 29 1.25 1.28 -0.67
N GLU A 30 0.42 0.42 -0.13
CA GLU A 30 0.51 -0.10 1.24
C GLU A 30 0.29 -1.61 1.19
N TYR A 31 1.27 -2.37 1.67
CA TYR A 31 1.13 -3.81 1.78
C TYR A 31 1.22 -4.22 3.25
N THR A 32 0.14 -4.83 3.75
CA THR A 32 0.10 -5.44 5.08
C THR A 32 0.27 -6.94 4.95
N PHE A 33 1.33 -7.48 5.53
CA PHE A 33 1.63 -8.90 5.52
C PHE A 33 2.00 -9.47 6.90
N GLY A 34 1.60 -10.71 7.17
CA GLY A 34 2.08 -11.45 8.34
C GLY A 34 3.35 -12.24 8.02
N VAL A 35 4.18 -12.41 9.04
CA VAL A 35 5.31 -13.37 9.02
C VAL A 35 5.13 -14.32 10.20
N ASN A 36 5.20 -15.62 9.91
CA ASN A 36 5.37 -16.62 10.96
C ASN A 36 6.81 -16.54 11.44
N ASP A 37 7.04 -15.82 12.52
CA ASP A 37 8.22 -16.05 13.34
C ASP A 37 7.79 -17.06 14.40
N LEU A 38 8.04 -18.35 14.15
CA LEU A 38 7.90 -19.38 15.19
C LEU A 38 9.05 -19.16 16.18
N ILE A 39 8.95 -18.14 17.04
CA ILE A 39 9.79 -18.06 18.23
C ILE A 39 9.15 -18.97 19.27
N SER A 40 9.45 -20.27 19.20
CA SER A 40 9.30 -21.16 20.36
C SER A 40 10.70 -21.52 20.84
N GLU A 41 11.31 -20.62 21.61
CA GLU A 41 12.45 -20.94 22.47
C GLU A 41 12.05 -20.75 23.94
N ASP A 42 10.99 -21.42 24.39
CA ASP A 42 11.00 -21.98 25.75
C ASP A 42 9.91 -23.03 25.91
N ALA A 43 10.30 -24.26 26.19
CA ALA A 43 9.39 -25.38 26.43
C ALA A 43 8.74 -25.32 27.84
N SER A 44 8.88 -24.20 28.56
CA SER A 44 8.49 -24.12 29.96
C SER A 44 7.20 -23.33 30.23
N VAL A 45 6.84 -22.29 29.46
CA VAL A 45 5.50 -21.66 29.43
C VAL A 45 5.33 -20.92 28.09
N GLY A 46 4.69 -21.53 27.09
CA GLY A 46 4.79 -21.09 25.68
C GLY A 46 3.95 -19.84 25.31
N GLU A 47 4.59 -18.68 25.21
CA GLU A 47 4.01 -17.49 24.57
C GLU A 47 4.11 -17.60 23.04
N TYR A 48 3.01 -17.32 22.33
CA TYR A 48 3.00 -17.22 20.87
C TYR A 48 3.25 -15.76 20.47
N VAL A 49 4.23 -15.54 19.61
CA VAL A 49 4.58 -14.22 19.06
C VAL A 49 4.22 -14.17 17.59
N LEU A 50 3.34 -13.24 17.19
CA LEU A 50 2.96 -13.00 15.80
C LEU A 50 3.43 -11.61 15.36
N LYS A 51 3.97 -11.52 14.14
CA LYS A 51 4.48 -10.27 13.57
C LYS A 51 3.71 -9.89 12.31
N LYS A 52 3.14 -8.69 12.32
CA LYS A 52 2.51 -8.03 11.16
C LYS A 52 3.39 -6.89 10.71
N TYR A 53 3.63 -6.81 9.42
CA TYR A 53 4.33 -5.68 8.80
C TYR A 53 3.34 -4.92 7.93
N THR A 54 3.37 -3.59 8.04
CA THR A 54 2.72 -2.69 7.09
C THR A 54 3.81 -1.86 6.42
N ALA A 55 4.02 -2.12 5.13
CA ALA A 55 5.02 -1.44 4.31
C ALA A 55 4.32 -0.45 3.37
N THR A 56 4.62 0.84 3.53
CA THR A 56 4.04 1.95 2.76
C THR A 56 5.08 2.57 1.84
N LEU A 57 4.86 2.47 0.53
CA LEU A 57 5.71 3.08 -0.50
C LEU A 57 5.23 4.51 -0.80
N PHE A 58 6.17 5.45 -0.90
CA PHE A 58 5.88 6.87 -1.18
C PHE A 58 6.45 7.35 -2.52
N THR A 59 5.90 8.45 -3.03
CA THR A 59 6.36 9.15 -4.25
C THR A 59 7.81 9.64 -4.19
N ASP A 60 8.38 9.82 -3.00
CA ASP A 60 9.75 10.31 -2.77
C ASP A 60 10.80 9.16 -2.70
N GLN A 61 10.44 7.96 -3.13
CA GLN A 61 11.26 6.74 -3.08
C GLN A 61 11.53 6.21 -1.66
N THR A 62 10.78 6.69 -0.67
CA THR A 62 10.86 6.13 0.69
C THR A 62 9.88 4.97 0.86
N LEU A 63 10.33 3.96 1.61
CA LEU A 63 9.48 2.89 2.13
C LEU A 63 9.40 3.07 3.64
N LYS A 64 8.21 3.24 4.20
CA LYS A 64 8.01 3.19 5.66
C LYS A 64 7.56 1.79 6.01
N ILE A 65 8.22 1.15 6.97
CA ILE A 65 7.79 -0.16 7.48
C ILE A 65 7.38 0.03 8.94
N VAL A 66 6.21 -0.51 9.27
CA VAL A 66 5.69 -0.58 10.64
C VAL A 66 5.56 -2.05 10.97
N GLU A 67 6.25 -2.50 12.01
CA GLU A 67 6.07 -3.83 12.57
C GLU A 67 5.17 -3.72 13.80
N VAL A 68 4.17 -4.59 13.87
CA VAL A 68 3.36 -4.80 15.05
C VAL A 68 3.62 -6.22 15.51
N THR A 69 4.18 -6.33 16.72
CA THR A 69 4.33 -7.61 17.42
C THR A 69 3.14 -7.78 18.36
N THR A 70 2.44 -8.90 18.22
CA THR A 70 1.35 -9.30 19.10
C THR A 70 1.74 -10.58 19.82
N ARG A 71 1.51 -10.62 21.14
CA ARG A 71 1.78 -11.78 22.00
C ARG A 71 0.48 -12.39 22.51
N GLY A 72 0.42 -13.71 22.67
CA GLY A 72 -0.71 -14.37 23.30
C GLY A 72 -0.46 -15.81 23.70
N ASP A 73 -1.46 -16.42 24.33
CA ASP A 73 -1.36 -17.79 24.85
C ASP A 73 -1.35 -18.84 23.73
N ASN A 74 -1.96 -18.52 22.59
CA ASN A 74 -1.98 -19.34 21.39
C ASN A 74 -2.32 -18.52 20.15
N GLN A 75 -2.09 -19.07 18.95
CA GLN A 75 -2.37 -18.43 17.66
C GLN A 75 -3.83 -17.94 17.44
N TRP A 76 -4.77 -18.36 18.28
CA TRP A 76 -6.19 -17.95 18.26
C TRP A 76 -6.54 -16.96 19.37
N ASN A 77 -5.82 -16.98 20.49
CA ASN A 77 -5.98 -16.11 21.65
C ASN A 77 -4.77 -15.18 21.77
N MET A 78 -4.70 -14.23 20.84
CA MET A 78 -3.74 -13.14 20.89
C MET A 78 -4.18 -12.14 21.95
N GLY A 79 -3.28 -11.80 22.88
CA GLY A 79 -3.54 -10.78 23.88
C GLY A 79 -3.66 -9.39 23.23
N ASN A 80 -4.03 -8.40 24.04
CA ASN A 80 -4.12 -7.00 23.59
C ASN A 80 -2.76 -6.28 23.62
N ASP A 81 -1.68 -6.97 23.97
CA ASP A 81 -0.34 -6.39 23.99
C ASP A 81 0.21 -6.31 22.56
N ASN A 82 -0.05 -5.17 21.92
CA ASN A 82 0.47 -4.83 20.61
C ASN A 82 1.62 -3.85 20.77
N GLN A 83 2.84 -4.32 20.48
CA GLN A 83 4.00 -3.46 20.43
C GLN A 83 4.21 -3.01 18.98
N GLU A 84 3.96 -1.72 18.72
CA GLU A 84 4.21 -1.10 17.43
C GLU A 84 5.62 -0.50 17.40
N GLN A 85 6.42 -0.88 16.41
CA GLN A 85 7.71 -0.29 16.15
C GLN A 85 7.83 0.13 14.68
N VAL A 86 8.28 1.36 14.45
CA VAL A 86 8.55 1.86 13.10
C VAL A 86 9.95 1.42 12.70
N ILE A 87 10.03 0.39 11.85
CA ILE A 87 11.30 -0.20 11.41
C ILE A 87 11.75 0.48 10.13
N ARG A 88 12.67 1.45 10.26
CA ARG A 88 13.39 2.12 9.17
C ARG A 88 12.53 2.84 8.10
N ILE A 89 13.14 3.89 7.54
CA ILE A 89 12.69 4.56 6.32
C ILE A 89 13.82 4.41 5.29
N PRO A 90 14.05 3.21 4.71
CA PRO A 90 15.04 3.09 3.66
C PRO A 90 14.58 3.89 2.44
N ARG A 91 15.50 4.70 1.89
CA ARG A 91 15.34 5.19 0.52
C ARG A 91 15.67 4.04 -0.42
N ILE A 92 14.71 3.65 -1.23
CA ILE A 92 14.89 2.57 -2.20
C ILE A 92 15.77 3.07 -3.35
N LYS A 93 16.61 2.18 -3.90
CA LYS A 93 17.38 2.49 -5.11
C LYS A 93 16.43 2.83 -6.26
N LYS A 94 16.76 3.86 -7.04
CA LYS A 94 15.92 4.34 -8.16
C LYS A 94 15.43 3.21 -9.07
N ALA A 95 16.30 2.29 -9.48
CA ALA A 95 15.91 1.19 -10.37
C ALA A 95 14.82 0.28 -9.76
N ALA A 96 14.92 -0.05 -8.47
CA ALA A 96 13.90 -0.84 -7.79
C ALA A 96 12.62 -0.04 -7.58
N TYR A 97 12.74 1.25 -7.27
CA TYR A 97 11.59 2.13 -7.17
C TYR A 97 10.82 2.24 -8.49
N ASP A 98 11.52 2.41 -9.62
CA ASP A 98 10.91 2.57 -10.93
C ASP A 98 10.08 1.33 -11.31
N LEU A 99 10.55 0.12 -10.97
CA LEU A 99 9.80 -1.14 -11.15
C LEU A 99 8.53 -1.17 -10.29
N LEU A 100 8.65 -0.90 -8.98
CA LEU A 100 7.49 -0.86 -8.08
C LEU A 100 6.50 0.22 -8.53
N PHE A 101 6.98 1.38 -8.95
CA PHE A 101 6.16 2.48 -9.42
C PHE A 101 5.38 2.08 -10.67
N GLN A 102 6.02 1.38 -11.61
CA GLN A 102 5.35 0.86 -12.81
C GLN A 102 4.23 -0.12 -12.45
N ASP A 103 4.48 -1.07 -11.55
CA ASP A 103 3.47 -2.00 -11.06
C ASP A 103 2.30 -1.25 -10.41
N VAL A 104 2.60 -0.28 -9.55
CA VAL A 104 1.59 0.57 -8.90
C VAL A 104 0.77 1.35 -9.92
N THR A 105 1.39 1.96 -10.93
CA THR A 105 0.65 2.70 -11.97
C THR A 105 -0.22 1.79 -12.82
N THR A 106 0.24 0.57 -13.12
CA THR A 106 -0.56 -0.44 -13.82
C THR A 106 -1.80 -0.81 -13.00
N LEU A 107 -1.62 -0.99 -11.70
CA LEU A 107 -2.70 -1.35 -10.78
C LEU A 107 -3.65 -0.18 -10.48
N ALA A 108 -3.20 1.08 -10.59
CA ALA A 108 -3.96 2.28 -10.25
C ALA A 108 -5.26 2.45 -11.05
N ASP A 109 -5.27 1.90 -12.27
CA ASP A 109 -6.39 1.99 -13.20
C ASP A 109 -7.04 0.61 -13.48
N ALA A 110 -6.49 -0.47 -12.91
CA ALA A 110 -7.00 -1.83 -13.10
C ALA A 110 -8.42 -2.00 -12.52
N GLU A 111 -9.33 -2.65 -13.26
CA GLU A 111 -10.68 -2.97 -12.77
C GLU A 111 -10.58 -3.99 -11.62
N ILE A 112 -11.20 -3.68 -10.48
CA ILE A 112 -11.18 -4.55 -9.30
C ILE A 112 -12.49 -5.34 -9.23
N GLN A 113 -12.37 -6.66 -9.08
CA GLN A 113 -13.49 -7.55 -8.88
C GLN A 113 -13.60 -7.97 -7.42
N GLN A 114 -14.83 -7.99 -6.92
CA GLN A 114 -15.17 -8.64 -5.66
C GLN A 114 -15.96 -9.91 -5.94
N THR A 115 -15.49 -11.03 -5.39
CA THR A 115 -16.17 -12.33 -5.53
C THR A 115 -16.64 -12.79 -4.17
N HIS A 116 -17.91 -13.19 -4.09
CA HIS A 116 -18.50 -13.81 -2.91
C HIS A 116 -18.50 -15.34 -3.07
N ASN A 117 -17.91 -16.05 -2.11
CA ASN A 117 -17.92 -17.51 -2.05
C ASN A 117 -19.04 -17.97 -1.12
N ASN A 118 -20.01 -18.71 -1.68
CA ASN A 118 -21.11 -19.30 -0.90
C ASN A 118 -20.66 -20.51 -0.06
N ILE A 119 -19.55 -21.14 -0.43
CA ILE A 119 -18.97 -22.27 0.29
C ILE A 119 -17.64 -21.81 0.85
N VAL A 120 -17.61 -21.65 2.17
CA VAL A 120 -16.43 -21.29 2.92
C VAL A 120 -15.94 -22.53 3.65
N CYS A 121 -14.69 -22.93 3.43
CA CYS A 121 -14.08 -24.03 4.16
C CYS A 121 -14.09 -23.71 5.66
N MET A 122 -14.46 -24.69 6.50
CA MET A 122 -14.39 -24.55 7.97
C MET A 122 -12.95 -24.58 8.53
N MET A 123 -11.94 -24.45 7.66
CA MET A 123 -10.55 -24.36 8.08
C MET A 123 -10.27 -22.92 8.49
N MET A 124 -9.92 -22.70 9.76
CA MET A 124 -9.45 -21.38 10.20
C MET A 124 -8.11 -21.07 9.50
N PRO A 125 -7.95 -19.88 8.90
CA PRO A 125 -6.69 -19.51 8.28
C PRO A 125 -5.58 -19.40 9.30
N LEU A 126 -4.35 -19.68 8.85
CA LEU A 126 -3.19 -19.24 9.60
C LEU A 126 -3.18 -17.71 9.62
N TRP A 127 -2.89 -17.14 10.79
CA TRP A 127 -2.93 -15.69 10.99
C TRP A 127 -2.18 -14.88 9.91
N PRO A 128 -0.98 -15.28 9.42
CA PRO A 128 -0.32 -14.53 8.36
C PRO A 128 -1.06 -14.48 7.04
N GLN A 129 -1.82 -15.53 6.70
CA GLN A 129 -2.59 -15.59 5.45
C GLN A 129 -3.76 -14.62 5.50
N SER A 130 -4.30 -14.35 6.69
CA SER A 130 -5.32 -13.32 6.91
C SER A 130 -4.75 -11.91 6.83
N GLN A 131 -3.45 -11.73 7.09
CA GLN A 131 -2.74 -10.47 6.91
C GLN A 131 -2.12 -10.48 5.50
N ASP A 132 -2.90 -10.34 4.44
CA ASP A 132 -2.35 -10.26 3.06
C ASP A 132 -3.12 -9.22 2.23
N HIS A 133 -2.95 -7.95 2.59
CA HIS A 133 -3.73 -6.85 2.03
C HIS A 133 -2.84 -5.87 1.28
N LEU A 134 -2.98 -5.81 -0.05
CA LEU A 134 -2.34 -4.81 -0.89
C LEU A 134 -3.33 -3.70 -1.24
N LYS A 135 -3.00 -2.46 -0.87
CA LYS A 135 -3.67 -1.25 -1.31
C LYS A 135 -2.79 -0.46 -2.26
N VAL A 136 -3.41 0.17 -3.25
CA VAL A 136 -2.74 1.02 -4.25
C VAL A 136 -3.53 2.31 -4.44
N ALA A 137 -2.82 3.42 -4.62
CA ALA A 137 -3.42 4.71 -4.90
C ALA A 137 -4.06 4.69 -6.29
N ARG A 138 -5.30 5.15 -6.39
CA ARG A 138 -6.11 5.06 -7.61
C ARG A 138 -5.97 6.28 -8.52
N ASN A 139 -6.42 6.13 -9.77
CA ASN A 139 -6.56 7.21 -10.75
C ASN A 139 -5.23 7.93 -11.00
N TYR A 140 -4.30 7.24 -11.66
CA TYR A 140 -3.00 7.81 -12.00
C TYR A 140 -3.14 8.73 -13.23
N ASP A 141 -2.71 9.98 -13.10
CA ASP A 141 -2.68 10.90 -14.24
C ASP A 141 -1.30 10.89 -14.89
N TYR A 142 -1.23 10.37 -16.12
CA TYR A 142 0.00 10.26 -16.91
C TYR A 142 0.58 11.61 -17.35
N ASN A 143 -0.24 12.67 -17.44
CA ASN A 143 0.23 14.01 -17.82
C ASN A 143 0.92 14.69 -16.65
N THR A 144 0.30 14.67 -15.48
CA THR A 144 0.83 15.32 -14.28
C THR A 144 1.75 14.40 -13.47
N LYS A 145 1.77 13.10 -13.78
CA LYS A 145 2.49 12.03 -13.07
C LYS A 145 2.11 11.93 -11.59
N THR A 146 0.83 12.11 -11.28
CA THR A 146 0.32 12.13 -9.91
C THR A 146 -0.89 11.24 -9.72
N PHE A 147 -1.05 10.66 -8.54
CA PHE A 147 -2.24 9.92 -8.13
C PHE A 147 -3.30 10.87 -7.60
N LYS A 148 -4.51 10.82 -8.16
CA LYS A 148 -5.65 11.66 -7.74
C LYS A 148 -6.58 10.97 -6.75
N GLY A 149 -6.58 9.63 -6.74
CA GLY A 149 -7.43 8.83 -5.86
C GLY A 149 -6.77 8.48 -4.53
N GLU A 150 -7.56 7.86 -3.67
CA GLU A 150 -7.12 7.31 -2.39
C GLU A 150 -6.49 5.92 -2.54
N LEU A 151 -5.90 5.41 -1.45
CA LEU A 151 -5.40 4.03 -1.37
C LEU A 151 -6.59 3.08 -1.20
N LEU A 152 -6.87 2.26 -2.22
CA LEU A 152 -7.92 1.24 -2.16
C LEU A 152 -7.31 -0.17 -2.16
N LEU A 153 -8.01 -1.12 -1.53
CA LEU A 153 -7.67 -2.53 -1.58
C LEU A 153 -7.78 -3.03 -3.02
N VAL A 154 -6.65 -3.50 -3.56
CA VAL A 154 -6.54 -4.02 -4.93
C VAL A 154 -6.44 -5.54 -4.92
N ASP A 155 -5.68 -6.10 -3.98
CA ASP A 155 -5.52 -7.54 -3.84
C ASP A 155 -5.51 -7.93 -2.35
N GLY A 156 -6.54 -8.67 -1.95
CA GLY A 156 -6.74 -9.10 -0.57
C GLY A 156 -6.18 -10.49 -0.28
N PRO A 157 -6.51 -11.05 0.90
CA PRO A 157 -6.19 -12.43 1.24
C PRO A 157 -6.82 -13.43 0.26
N HIS A 158 -6.15 -14.55 0.07
CA HIS A 158 -6.58 -15.64 -0.80
C HIS A 158 -6.81 -16.91 0.00
N GLY A 159 -7.95 -17.57 -0.19
CA GLY A 159 -8.27 -18.82 0.51
C GLY A 159 -9.73 -19.22 0.39
N CYS A 160 -10.04 -20.48 0.65
CA CYS A 160 -11.43 -20.94 0.70
C CYS A 160 -12.13 -20.61 2.02
N TRP A 161 -11.40 -20.08 3.01
CA TRP A 161 -11.95 -19.59 4.29
C TRP A 161 -12.50 -18.15 4.21
N LEU A 162 -12.36 -17.47 3.06
CA LEU A 162 -12.83 -16.10 2.85
C LEU A 162 -14.16 -16.08 2.12
N SER A 163 -15.14 -15.41 2.72
CA SER A 163 -16.44 -15.15 2.08
C SER A 163 -16.31 -14.16 0.93
N ASN A 164 -15.51 -13.10 1.10
CA ASN A 164 -15.30 -12.06 0.08
C ASN A 164 -13.84 -12.02 -0.32
N LYS A 165 -13.58 -12.07 -1.62
CA LYS A 165 -12.25 -11.90 -2.22
C LYS A 165 -12.23 -10.63 -3.04
N THR A 166 -11.15 -9.86 -2.95
CA THR A 166 -10.91 -8.67 -3.76
C THR A 166 -9.62 -8.89 -4.54
N PHE A 167 -9.68 -8.81 -5.86
CA PHE A 167 -8.53 -8.99 -6.75
C PHE A 167 -8.76 -8.25 -8.08
N PRO A 168 -7.72 -7.94 -8.86
CA PRO A 168 -7.87 -7.38 -10.19
C PRO A 168 -8.60 -8.37 -11.12
N LYS A 169 -9.54 -7.88 -11.91
CA LYS A 169 -10.33 -8.70 -12.84
C LYS A 169 -9.48 -9.29 -13.97
N GLU A 170 -8.50 -8.52 -14.45
CA GLU A 170 -7.58 -8.97 -15.49
C GLU A 170 -6.43 -9.79 -14.92
N GLU A 171 -6.14 -10.94 -15.54
CA GLU A 171 -5.07 -11.86 -15.10
C GLU A 171 -3.70 -11.18 -15.06
N TYR A 172 -3.39 -10.32 -16.03
CA TYR A 172 -2.14 -9.56 -16.05
C TYR A 172 -2.01 -8.62 -14.83
N ALA A 173 -3.08 -7.90 -14.49
CA ALA A 173 -3.11 -7.05 -13.30
C ALA A 173 -3.03 -7.89 -12.02
N HIS A 174 -3.64 -9.07 -11.99
CA HIS A 174 -3.55 -10.00 -10.86
C HIS A 174 -2.11 -10.47 -10.62
N GLN A 175 -1.39 -10.87 -11.67
CA GLN A 175 0.02 -11.23 -11.59
C GLN A 175 0.91 -10.05 -11.17
N THR A 176 0.58 -8.84 -11.63
CA THR A 176 1.25 -7.60 -11.23
C THR A 176 1.07 -7.35 -9.73
N ALA A 177 -0.14 -7.53 -9.19
CA ALA A 177 -0.41 -7.39 -7.76
C ALA A 177 0.40 -8.40 -6.92
N HIS A 178 0.47 -9.67 -7.35
CA HIS A 178 1.30 -10.68 -6.68
C HIS A 178 2.80 -10.34 -6.71
N THR A 179 3.29 -9.86 -7.85
CA THR A 179 4.69 -9.45 -8.01
C THR A 179 5.02 -8.25 -7.13
N LEU A 180 4.12 -7.28 -7.04
CA LEU A 180 4.25 -6.11 -6.18
C LEU A 180 4.25 -6.50 -4.69
N LYS A 181 3.30 -7.36 -4.25
CA LYS A 181 3.28 -7.91 -2.89
C LYS A 181 4.61 -8.56 -2.52
N ARG A 182 5.12 -9.44 -3.39
CA ARG A 182 6.40 -10.13 -3.17
C ARG A 182 7.58 -9.15 -3.07
N SER A 183 7.63 -8.18 -3.97
CA SER A 183 8.73 -7.20 -4.02
C SER A 183 8.73 -6.28 -2.80
N ILE A 184 7.56 -5.78 -2.38
CA ILE A 184 7.45 -4.98 -1.15
C ILE A 184 7.81 -5.81 0.08
N LYS A 185 7.34 -7.06 0.16
CA LYS A 185 7.70 -7.98 1.27
C LYS A 185 9.21 -8.17 1.39
N LEU A 186 9.89 -8.41 0.28
CA LEU A 186 11.35 -8.60 0.24
C LEU A 186 12.14 -7.34 0.63
N LEU A 187 11.58 -6.15 0.42
CA LEU A 187 12.21 -4.89 0.83
C LEU A 187 11.91 -4.53 2.29
N ALA A 188 10.86 -5.11 2.86
CA ALA A 188 10.39 -4.83 4.21
C ALA A 188 11.00 -5.73 5.29
N LEU A 189 11.56 -6.87 4.90
CA LEU A 189 12.28 -7.83 5.74
C LEU A 189 13.79 -7.71 5.53
#